data_AF-A0A6I6XL85-F1
#
_entry.id   AF-A0A6I6XL85-F1
#
_cell.length_a   1.000
_cell.length_b   1.000
_cell.length_c   1.000
_cell.angle_alpha   90.00
_cell.angle_beta   90.00
_cell.angle_gamma   90.00
#
_symmetry.space_group_name_H-M   'P 1'
#
loop_
_entity.id
_entity.type
_entity.pdbx_description
1 polymer ?
#
loop_
_entity_poly.entity_id
_entity_poly.type
_entity_poly.pdbx_seq_one_letter_code
_entity_poly.pdbx_strand_id
1 'polypeptide(L)'
;MKTLLAIAALTLAGQVFAGQPVSNMNSSFPSAPQDYSYSMDLDIAKVISMTSEGATDCGIIPATLIYADHEGQVHAIKYHKQSYACLGENG
;
A
#
# COMPACT_ATOMS: atom_id res chain seq x y z
N MET A 1 15.45 -49.36 -51.51
CA MET A 1 15.62 -47.90 -51.38
C MET A 1 16.02 -47.62 -49.95
N LYS A 2 17.29 -47.26 -49.75
CA LYS A 2 17.92 -47.04 -48.44
C LYS A 2 17.66 -45.57 -48.08
N THR A 3 16.79 -45.29 -47.11
CA THR A 3 16.44 -43.90 -46.77
C THR A 3 17.48 -43.30 -45.83
N LEU A 4 17.97 -42.15 -46.25
CA LEU A 4 18.99 -41.31 -45.63
C LEU A 4 18.45 -40.57 -44.40
N LEU A 5 19.40 -40.14 -43.56
CA LEU A 5 19.30 -39.47 -42.27
C LEU A 5 18.35 -38.25 -42.23
N ALA A 6 17.76 -38.01 -41.05
CA ALA A 6 17.33 -36.67 -40.64
C ALA A 6 17.78 -36.39 -39.19
N ILE A 7 18.73 -35.46 -39.08
CA ILE A 7 19.22 -34.86 -37.83
C ILE A 7 18.17 -33.82 -37.42
N ALA A 8 17.51 -34.02 -36.28
CA ALA A 8 16.66 -33.01 -35.67
C ALA A 8 17.47 -32.29 -34.58
N ALA A 9 17.90 -31.07 -34.89
CA ALA A 9 18.65 -30.21 -33.98
C ALA A 9 17.82 -29.88 -32.74
N LEU A 10 18.36 -30.16 -31.55
CA LEU A 10 17.79 -29.79 -30.26
C LEU A 10 17.91 -28.27 -30.11
N THR A 11 16.83 -27.54 -30.38
CA THR A 11 16.78 -26.09 -30.12
C THR A 11 16.54 -25.87 -28.63
N LEU A 12 17.58 -25.49 -27.90
CA LEU A 12 17.43 -24.92 -26.56
C LEU A 12 16.77 -23.55 -26.71
N ALA A 13 15.44 -23.49 -26.55
CA ALA A 13 14.74 -22.23 -26.38
C ALA A 13 15.12 -21.65 -25.01
N GLY A 14 16.13 -20.78 -25.01
CA GLY A 14 16.46 -19.94 -23.86
C GLY A 14 15.29 -19.01 -23.57
N GLN A 15 14.57 -19.28 -22.49
CA GLN A 15 13.50 -18.41 -22.03
C GLN A 15 14.15 -17.16 -21.43
N VAL A 16 14.13 -16.05 -22.17
CA VAL A 16 14.47 -14.74 -21.62
C VAL A 16 13.25 -14.26 -20.85
N PHE A 17 13.37 -14.18 -19.53
CA PHE A 17 12.40 -13.45 -18.72
C PHE A 17 12.56 -11.96 -19.04
N ALA A 18 11.67 -11.43 -19.87
CA ALA A 18 11.50 -9.99 -20.01
C ALA A 18 11.04 -9.45 -18.66
N GLY A 19 11.91 -8.70 -17.98
CA GLY A 19 11.53 -7.96 -16.78
C GLY A 19 10.34 -7.06 -17.11
N GLN A 20 9.23 -7.27 -16.41
CA GLN A 20 8.02 -6.47 -16.59
C GLN A 20 8.37 -4.99 -16.29
N PRO A 21 7.92 -4.04 -17.12
CA PRO A 21 8.02 -2.64 -16.75
C PRO A 21 7.23 -2.47 -15.45
N VAL A 22 7.90 -1.95 -14.42
CA VAL A 22 7.21 -1.42 -13.24
C VAL A 22 6.28 -0.33 -13.75
N SER A 23 5.00 -0.67 -13.89
CA SER A 23 3.95 0.28 -14.21
C SER A 23 4.12 1.46 -13.27
N ASN A 24 4.27 2.65 -13.85
CA ASN A 24 4.39 3.90 -13.12
C ASN A 24 3.40 3.89 -11.96
N MET A 25 3.91 3.82 -10.72
CA MET A 25 3.10 4.15 -9.56
C MET A 25 2.78 5.64 -9.71
N ASN A 26 1.64 5.93 -10.33
CA ASN A 26 1.05 7.24 -10.29
C ASN A 26 0.47 7.40 -8.87
N SER A 27 1.37 7.50 -7.89
CA SER A 27 1.04 7.81 -6.50
C SER A 27 0.61 9.26 -6.44
N SER A 28 -0.57 9.56 -6.99
CA SER A 28 -1.24 10.82 -6.78
C SER A 28 -1.66 10.83 -5.31
N PHE A 29 -0.91 11.55 -4.48
CA PHE A 29 -1.32 11.77 -3.10
C PHE A 29 -2.61 12.59 -3.09
N PRO A 30 -3.60 12.25 -2.25
CA PRO A 30 -4.81 13.04 -2.10
C PRO A 30 -4.45 14.47 -1.70
N SER A 31 -5.13 15.46 -2.31
CA SER A 31 -4.94 16.87 -1.97
C SER A 31 -5.46 17.24 -0.59
N ALA A 32 -6.41 16.46 -0.04
CA ALA A 32 -6.92 16.59 1.32
C ALA A 32 -7.39 15.23 1.87
N PRO A 33 -7.25 14.98 3.19
CA PRO A 33 -7.82 13.80 3.83
C PRO A 33 -9.35 13.83 3.84
N GLN A 34 -9.99 12.69 3.58
CA GLN A 34 -11.43 12.50 3.75
C GLN A 34 -11.77 12.16 5.21
N ASP A 35 -12.91 12.64 5.73
CA ASP A 35 -13.34 12.24 7.07
C ASP A 35 -13.71 10.76 7.14
N TYR A 36 -13.11 10.05 8.10
CA TYR A 36 -13.37 8.65 8.37
C TYR A 36 -14.62 8.46 9.24
N SER A 37 -15.53 7.60 8.79
CA SER A 37 -16.62 7.07 9.61
C SER A 37 -16.31 5.62 9.96
N TYR A 38 -16.53 5.22 11.20
CA TYR A 38 -16.16 3.89 11.70
C TYR A 38 -16.81 2.73 10.92
N SER A 39 -17.91 2.99 10.22
CA SER A 39 -18.59 2.02 9.36
C SER A 39 -17.97 1.87 7.97
N MET A 40 -16.96 2.67 7.61
CA MET A 40 -16.27 2.52 6.33
C MET A 40 -15.30 1.34 6.38
N ASP A 41 -15.44 0.46 5.40
CA ASP A 41 -14.48 -0.60 5.12
C ASP A 41 -13.30 0.00 4.36
N LEU A 42 -12.09 -0.20 4.86
CA LEU A 42 -10.87 0.35 4.29
C LEU A 42 -10.06 -0.79 3.70
N ASP A 43 -9.83 -0.76 2.39
CA ASP A 43 -8.92 -1.68 1.74
C ASP A 43 -7.48 -1.22 1.96
N ILE A 44 -6.85 -1.66 3.05
CA ILE A 44 -5.48 -1.24 3.41
C ILE A 44 -4.49 -2.36 3.07
N ALA A 45 -3.71 -2.17 2.01
CA ALA A 45 -2.57 -3.04 1.72
C ALA A 45 -1.30 -2.58 2.43
N LYS A 46 -1.09 -1.25 2.53
CA LYS A 46 0.11 -0.67 3.17
C LYS A 46 -0.19 0.67 3.83
N VAL A 47 0.18 0.80 5.10
CA VAL A 47 0.22 2.11 5.78
C VAL A 47 1.47 2.88 5.33
N ILE A 48 1.28 4.11 4.86
CA ILE A 48 2.36 4.99 4.41
C ILE A 48 2.76 5.95 5.53
N SER A 49 1.78 6.58 6.18
CA SER A 49 2.02 7.51 7.27
C SER A 49 0.84 7.58 8.22
N MET A 50 1.13 7.81 9.50
CA MET A 50 0.15 8.14 10.52
C MET A 50 0.65 9.35 11.29
N THR A 51 -0.15 10.41 11.31
CA THR A 51 0.13 11.62 12.09
C THR A 51 -1.05 11.91 13.01
N SER A 52 -0.77 12.54 14.13
CA SER A 52 -1.81 13.02 15.05
C SER A 52 -1.44 14.40 15.55
N GLU A 53 -2.43 15.19 15.88
CA GLU A 53 -2.19 16.46 16.56
C GLU A 53 -1.52 16.20 17.93
N GLY A 54 -0.70 17.14 18.37
CA GLY A 54 -0.13 17.09 19.71
C GLY A 54 -1.20 17.40 20.74
N ALA A 55 -1.21 16.68 21.87
CA ALA A 55 -2.06 16.99 23.00
C ALA A 55 -1.30 16.84 24.31
N THR A 56 -1.44 17.84 25.17
CA THR A 56 -0.88 17.88 26.53
C THR A 56 -1.77 17.13 27.52
N ASP A 57 -3.08 17.20 27.30
CA ASP A 57 -4.08 16.57 28.17
C ASP A 57 -4.59 15.24 27.60
N CYS A 58 -5.14 14.40 28.47
CA CYS A 58 -5.84 13.21 28.03
C CYS A 58 -7.16 13.58 27.34
N GLY A 59 -7.39 13.00 26.16
CA GLY A 59 -8.61 13.23 25.40
C GLY A 59 -8.58 12.57 24.03
N ILE A 60 -9.61 12.85 23.23
CA ILE A 60 -9.73 12.42 21.85
C ILE A 60 -9.22 13.52 20.93
N ILE A 61 -8.29 13.17 20.05
CA ILE A 61 -7.61 14.07 19.12
C ILE A 61 -7.76 13.59 17.68
N PRO A 62 -7.74 14.51 16.70
CA PRO A 62 -7.72 14.14 15.30
C PRO A 62 -6.36 13.56 14.90
N ALA A 63 -6.42 12.65 13.94
CA ALA A 63 -5.28 11.99 13.33
C ALA A 63 -5.53 11.77 11.84
N THR A 64 -4.45 11.71 11.07
CA THR A 64 -4.48 11.43 9.64
C THR A 64 -3.78 10.10 9.37
N LEU A 65 -4.42 9.25 8.58
CA LEU A 65 -3.85 8.02 8.06
C LEU A 65 -3.70 8.17 6.55
N ILE A 66 -2.50 7.96 6.03
CA ILE A 66 -2.22 7.84 4.61
C ILE A 66 -1.86 6.37 4.35
N TYR A 67 -2.56 5.73 3.41
CA TYR A 67 -2.36 4.33 3.09
C TYR A 67 -2.48 4.07 1.58
N ALA A 68 -1.92 2.95 1.12
CA ALA A 68 -2.17 2.40 -0.20
C ALA A 68 -3.10 1.18 -0.10
N ASP A 69 -4.04 1.09 -1.04
CA ASP A 69 -4.93 -0.06 -1.19
C ASP A 69 -4.27 -1.20 -2.00
N HIS A 70 -4.98 -2.33 -2.19
CA HIS A 70 -4.45 -3.47 -2.93
C HIS A 70 -4.33 -3.22 -4.45
N GLU A 71 -4.99 -2.18 -4.96
CA GLU A 71 -4.83 -1.70 -6.35
C GLU A 71 -3.63 -0.75 -6.51
N GLY A 72 -3.00 -0.35 -5.40
CA GLY A 72 -1.86 0.57 -5.35
C GLY A 72 -2.24 2.05 -5.32
N GLN A 73 -3.52 2.39 -5.14
CA GLN A 73 -3.98 3.77 -5.03
C GLN A 73 -3.73 4.31 -3.63
N VAL A 74 -3.35 5.58 -3.52
CA VAL A 74 -3.05 6.23 -2.23
C VAL A 74 -4.28 7.00 -1.74
N HIS A 75 -4.68 6.69 -0.52
CA HIS A 75 -5.80 7.32 0.19
C HIS A 75 -5.30 8.05 1.42
N ALA A 76 -6.05 9.07 1.83
CA ALA A 76 -5.79 9.84 3.05
C ALA A 76 -7.12 10.02 3.76
N ILE A 77 -7.17 9.61 5.03
CA ILE A 77 -8.36 9.76 5.87
C ILE A 77 -8.01 10.48 7.17
N LYS A 78 -8.97 11.24 7.69
CA LYS A 78 -8.92 11.87 9.00
C LYS A 78 -9.85 11.16 9.96
N TYR A 79 -9.35 10.76 11.11
CA TYR A 79 -10.09 10.03 12.13
C TYR A 79 -9.77 10.59 13.51
N HIS A 80 -10.45 10.09 14.54
CA HIS A 80 -10.21 10.47 15.93
C HIS A 80 -9.57 9.30 16.69
N LYS A 81 -8.61 9.59 17.55
CA LYS A 81 -7.96 8.61 18.43
C LYS A 81 -7.74 9.19 19.82
N GLN A 82 -7.49 8.32 20.80
CA GLN A 82 -7.05 8.76 22.11
C GLN A 82 -5.61 9.32 22.05
N SER A 83 -5.40 10.45 22.72
CA SER A 83 -4.09 11.07 22.90
C SER A 83 -3.14 10.14 23.66
N TYR A 84 -1.85 10.20 23.32
CA TYR A 84 -0.83 9.50 24.08
C TYR A 84 -0.67 10.03 25.51
N ALA A 85 -1.13 11.25 25.80
CA ALA A 85 -1.13 11.82 27.15
C ALA A 85 -1.93 10.97 28.16
N CYS A 86 -2.93 10.21 27.69
CA CYS A 86 -3.72 9.31 28.54
C CYS A 86 -2.94 8.07 29.02
N LEU A 87 -1.80 7.75 28.40
CA LEU A 87 -1.02 6.56 28.79
C LEU A 87 -0.30 6.76 30.14
N GLY A 88 -0.18 8.02 30.61
CA GLY A 88 0.46 8.37 31.88
C GLY A 88 -0.47 8.45 33.09
N GLU A 89 -1.79 8.24 32.94
CA GLU A 89 -2.77 8.41 34.03
C GLU A 89 -2.93 7.20 34.97
N ASN A 90 -2.11 6.14 34.81
CA ASN A 90 -2.09 5.00 35.74
C ASN A 90 -1.02 5.14 36.85
N GLY A 91 -0.75 6.37 37.31
CA GLY A 91 0.20 6.67 38.38
C GLY A 91 -0.41 6.60 39.77
#